data_AF-A0A8T7FG54-F1
#
_entry.id   AF-A0A8T7FG54-F1
#
_cell.length_a   1.000
_cell.length_b   1.000
_cell.length_c   1.000
_cell.angle_alpha   90.00
_cell.angle_beta   90.00
_cell.angle_gamma   90.00
#
_symmetry.space_group_name_H-M   'P 1'
#
loop_
_entity.id
_entity.type
_entity.pdbx_description
1 polymer ?
#
loop_
_entity_poly.entity_id
_entity_poly.type
_entity_poly.pdbx_seq_one_letter_code
_entity_poly.pdbx_strand_id
1 'polypeptide(L)' 'MKAKELLEILSQIPEDVDVVVKGYEGGVDDVVNVKLVKIKKDVHSEWYYGRHEIVNDGEVQAVCIQGKERKADQI' A
#
# COMPACT_ATOMS: atom_id res chain seq x y z
N MET A 1 -8.72 5.40 -5.62
CA MET A 1 -9.49 4.21 -5.26
C MET A 1 -9.94 4.32 -3.81
N LYS A 2 -11.22 4.11 -3.53
CA LYS A 2 -11.81 3.90 -2.20
C LYS A 2 -11.81 2.39 -1.88
N ALA A 3 -11.93 2.03 -0.60
CA ALA A 3 -11.95 0.63 -0.18
C ALA A 3 -13.07 -0.19 -0.85
N LYS A 4 -14.26 0.41 -1.08
CA LYS A 4 -15.37 -0.24 -1.78
C LYS A 4 -15.00 -0.66 -3.22
N GLU A 5 -14.37 0.24 -3.97
CA GLU A 5 -13.94 -0.02 -5.35
C GLU A 5 -12.88 -1.14 -5.39
N LEU A 6 -11.98 -1.19 -4.40
CA LEU A 6 -11.02 -2.27 -4.27
C LEU A 6 -11.70 -3.62 -4.01
N LEU A 7 -12.69 -3.67 -3.11
CA LEU A 7 -13.44 -4.89 -2.81
C LEU A 7 -14.20 -5.41 -4.03
N GLU A 8 -14.81 -4.52 -4.81
CA GLU A 8 -15.49 -4.89 -6.06
C GLU A 8 -14.52 -5.55 -7.05
N ILE A 9 -13.30 -5.04 -7.19
CA ILE A 9 -12.26 -5.66 -8.03
C ILE A 9 -11.85 -7.02 -7.48
N LEU A 10 -11.55 -7.11 -6.18
CA LEU A 10 -11.11 -8.37 -5.56
C LEU A 10 -12.18 -9.46 -5.63
N SER A 11 -13.46 -9.11 -5.54
CA SER A 11 -14.57 -10.06 -5.67
C SER A 11 -14.70 -10.72 -7.04
N GLN A 12 -14.01 -10.20 -8.06
CA GLN A 12 -13.99 -10.75 -9.42
C GLN A 12 -12.78 -11.66 -9.67
N ILE A 13 -11.86 -11.79 -8.71
CA ILE A 13 -10.64 -12.60 -8.79
C ILE A 13 -10.88 -13.94 -8.06
N PRO A 14 -10.32 -15.08 -8.52
CA PRO A 14 -10.38 -16.34 -7.78
C PRO A 14 -9.87 -16.20 -6.34
N GLU A 15 -10.53 -16.86 -5.39
CA GLU A 15 -10.19 -16.74 -3.96
C GLU A 15 -8.92 -17.48 -3.55
N ASP A 16 -8.41 -18.37 -4.41
CA ASP A 16 -7.27 -19.25 -4.14
C ASP A 16 -5.94 -18.74 -4.76
N VAL A 17 -5.87 -17.45 -5.09
CA VAL A 17 -4.65 -16.83 -5.64
C VAL A 17 -3.94 -15.95 -4.62
N ASP A 18 -2.62 -15.88 -4.75
CA ASP A 18 -1.78 -15.02 -3.91
C ASP A 18 -1.97 -13.53 -4.23
N VAL A 19 -1.93 -12.69 -3.18
CA VAL A 19 -1.93 -11.23 -3.30
C VAL A 19 -0.53 -10.69 -3.03
N VAL A 20 -0.01 -9.92 -3.97
CA VAL A 20 1.34 -9.34 -3.90
C VAL A 20 1.31 -7.81 -4.04
N VAL A 21 2.33 -7.14 -3.50
CA VAL A 21 2.58 -5.72 -3.75
C VAL A 21 3.73 -5.55 -4.73
N LYS A 22 3.70 -4.45 -5.49
CA LYS A 22 4.75 -4.14 -6.46
C LYS A 22 6.02 -3.66 -5.74
N GLY A 23 7.15 -4.24 -6.09
CA GLY A 23 8.49 -3.78 -5.70
C GLY A 23 9.02 -2.67 -6.63
N TYR A 24 10.19 -2.13 -6.31
CA TYR A 24 10.75 -0.98 -7.03
C TYR A 24 11.18 -1.32 -8.48
N GLU A 25 12.00 -2.37 -8.66
CA GLU A 25 12.60 -2.73 -9.97
C GLU A 25 11.81 -3.83 -10.72
N GLY A 26 10.48 -3.75 -10.67
CA GLY A 26 9.60 -4.66 -11.43
C GLY A 26 9.37 -6.04 -10.80
N GLY A 27 10.01 -6.33 -9.66
CA GLY A 27 9.66 -7.47 -8.80
C GLY A 27 8.35 -7.24 -8.02
N VAL A 28 7.96 -8.26 -7.26
CA VAL A 28 6.81 -8.24 -6.34
C VAL A 28 7.23 -8.80 -4.97
N ASP A 29 6.49 -8.43 -3.93
CA ASP A 29 6.65 -8.92 -2.55
C ASP A 29 5.31 -9.41 -1.99
N ASP A 30 5.36 -10.37 -1.06
CA ASP A 30 4.19 -10.83 -0.33
C ASP A 30 3.56 -9.70 0.50
N VAL A 31 2.24 -9.68 0.59
CA VAL A 31 1.54 -8.82 1.56
C VAL A 31 1.77 -9.35 2.97
N VAL A 32 2.43 -8.55 3.81
CA VAL A 32 2.66 -8.90 5.23
C VAL A 32 1.76 -8.13 6.19
N ASN A 33 1.12 -7.05 5.74
CA ASN A 33 0.24 -6.24 6.58
C ASN A 33 -0.83 -5.49 5.77
N VAL A 34 -2.06 -5.46 6.29
CA VAL A 34 -3.17 -4.64 5.78
C VAL A 34 -3.81 -3.91 6.95
N LYS A 35 -3.76 -2.59 6.94
CA LYS A 35 -4.24 -1.77 8.07
C LYS A 35 -4.97 -0.51 7.64
N LEU A 36 -5.90 -0.07 8.48
CA LEU A 36 -6.54 1.23 8.36
C LEU A 36 -5.59 2.30 8.92
N VAL A 37 -5.32 3.32 8.12
CA VAL A 37 -4.44 4.45 8.48
C VAL A 37 -5.15 5.78 8.25
N LYS A 38 -4.63 6.82 8.89
CA LYS A 38 -4.94 8.20 8.54
C LYS A 38 -3.79 8.79 7.74
N ILE A 39 -4.10 9.57 6.72
CA ILE A 39 -3.11 10.20 5.86
C ILE A 39 -3.35 11.69 5.71
N LYS A 40 -2.27 12.41 5.44
CA LYS A 40 -2.29 13.74 4.84
C LYS A 40 -1.91 13.60 3.36
N LYS A 41 -2.73 14.19 2.49
CA LYS A 41 -2.52 14.11 1.04
C LYS A 41 -1.48 15.10 0.58
N ASP A 42 -0.81 14.75 -0.51
CA ASP A 42 0.05 15.63 -1.31
C ASP A 42 1.15 16.34 -0.50
N VAL A 43 1.74 15.62 0.45
CA VAL A 43 2.76 16.17 1.36
C VAL A 43 4.14 16.17 0.71
N HIS A 44 4.49 15.09 0.01
CA HIS A 44 5.82 14.91 -0.56
C HIS A 44 5.80 15.15 -2.07
N SER A 45 6.86 15.77 -2.57
CA SER A 45 7.12 15.95 -4.00
C SER A 45 8.05 14.87 -4.56
N GLU A 46 8.84 14.26 -3.69
CA GLU A 46 9.85 13.26 -3.98
C GLU A 46 9.23 11.87 -4.08
N TRP A 47 9.55 11.16 -5.16
CA TRP A 47 8.94 9.88 -5.49
C TRP A 47 9.20 8.78 -4.45
N TYR A 48 10.34 8.82 -3.76
CA TYR A 48 10.78 7.74 -2.87
C TYR A 48 10.02 7.70 -1.53
N TYR A 49 9.39 8.80 -1.10
CA TYR A 49 8.47 8.79 0.04
C TYR A 49 7.06 8.30 -0.34
N GLY A 50 6.73 8.34 -1.63
CA GLY A 50 5.34 8.35 -2.09
C GLY A 50 4.66 9.70 -1.85
N ARG A 51 3.53 9.94 -2.53
CA ARG A 51 2.86 11.26 -2.56
C ARG A 51 2.17 11.68 -1.25
N HIS A 52 1.92 10.75 -0.33
CA HIS A 52 1.10 10.97 0.87
C HIS A 52 1.84 10.52 2.13
N GLU A 53 1.55 11.15 3.26
CA GLU A 53 2.17 10.83 4.54
C GLU A 53 1.16 10.16 5.48
N ILE A 54 1.57 9.10 6.18
CA ILE A 54 0.78 8.46 7.24
C ILE A 54 0.99 9.26 8.53
N VAL A 55 -0.10 9.75 9.12
CA VAL A 55 -0.07 10.60 10.32
C VAL A 55 -1.21 10.22 11.28
N ASN A 56 -1.07 10.52 12.58
CA ASN A 56 -2.08 10.16 13.58
C ASN A 56 -3.34 11.04 13.54
N ASP A 57 -3.20 12.28 13.07
CA ASP A 57 -4.20 13.34 13.03
C ASP A 57 -4.68 13.66 11.60
N GLY A 58 -4.38 12.79 10.63
CA GLY A 58 -4.80 12.97 9.24
C GLY A 58 -6.33 12.94 9.07
N GLU A 59 -6.83 13.75 8.15
CA GLU A 59 -8.25 13.90 7.87
C GLU A 59 -8.82 12.76 6.99
N VAL A 60 -7.95 12.04 6.26
CA VAL A 60 -8.35 11.03 5.30
C VAL A 60 -8.02 9.63 5.83
N GLN A 61 -9.03 8.78 5.96
CA GLN A 61 -8.84 7.35 6.21
C GLN A 61 -8.51 6.60 4.91
N ALA A 62 -7.55 5.69 4.97
CA ALA A 62 -7.11 4.86 3.86
C ALA A 62 -6.72 3.45 4.31
N VAL A 63 -6.80 2.49 3.40
CA VAL A 63 -6.22 1.14 3.59
C VAL A 63 -4.79 1.16 3.09
N CYS A 64 -3.85 0.75 3.94
CA CYS A 64 -2.44 0.58 3.60
C CYS A 64 -2.12 -0.90 3.52
N ILE A 65 -1.71 -1.36 2.33
CA ILE A 65 -1.25 -2.72 2.05
C ILE A 65 0.26 -2.67 1.96
N GLN A 66 0.96 -3.42 2.80
CA GLN A 66 2.41 -3.35 2.93
C GLN A 66 3.05 -4.70 2.61
N GLY A 67 4.10 -4.66 1.81
CA GLY A 67 5.06 -5.76 1.68
C GLY A 67 6.12 -5.69 2.77
N LYS A 68 7.03 -6.67 2.76
CA LYS A 68 8.18 -6.69 3.68
C LYS A 68 9.08 -5.49 3.44
N GLU A 69 9.44 -4.78 4.50
CA GLU A 69 10.43 -3.70 4.41
C GLU A 69 11.79 -4.28 4.00
N ARG A 70 12.32 -3.80 2.86
CA ARG A 70 13.68 -4.12 2.41
C ARG A 70 14.60 -2.99 2.81
N LYS A 71 15.58 -3.29 3.66
CA LYS A 71 16.63 -2.34 4.00
C LYS A 71 17.77 -2.47 2.99
N ALA A 72 18.38 -1.34 2.64
CA ALA A 72 19.42 -1.25 1.62
C ALA A 72 20.68 -2.07 1.94
N ASP A 73 20.87 -2.49 3.20
CA ASP A 73 21.97 -3.34 3.67
C ASP A 73 21.72 -4.84 3.51
N GLN A 74 20.56 -5.25 2.98
CA GLN A 74 20.16 -6.65 2.82
C GLN A 74 19.91 -7.06 1.35
N ILE A 75 20.38 -6.25 0.40
CA ILE A 75 20.35 -6.53 -1.04
C ILE A 75 21.77 -6.88 -1.51
#